data_AF-A0A2K8L4T8-F1
#
_entry.id   AF-A0A2K8L4T8-F1
#
_cell.length_a   1.000
_cell.length_b   1.000
_cell.length_c   1.000
_cell.angle_alpha   90.00
_cell.angle_beta   90.00
_cell.angle_gamma   90.00
#
_symmetry.space_group_name_H-M   'P 1'
#
loop_
_entity.id
_entity.type
_entity.pdbx_description
1 polymer ?
#
loop_
_entity_poly.entity_id
_entity_poly.type
_entity_poly.pdbx_seq_one_letter_code
_entity_poly.pdbx_strand_id
1 'polypeptide(L)'
;MTDKTIVTHNGNFHADDVFSVALFRSLLPSFTLIRTRDPELIAKADIAIDVGLEYDPERDRFDHHQRGGAGERENGIPYSSFGLIWQKYGLELCHGNQEVADGVDAGLVSTIDAIDCGHVEGVQQGISLSHAIGMFNPTWQEEPRFDDAFNEAVDFAARVLTRFIAAANGGISAKAIVAKAIEQAADPRVIILEQYTPWKRTVRNLSEEALYVLYPSQTGEWRIQTVPVEHGSFENRKPLPAAWAGLSGAELQKMTGIDDAMFCHNGLFIAGAVSFESTMKMANMALEAA
;
A
#
# COMPACT_ATOMS: atom_id res chain seq x y z
N MET A 1 -25.07 -24.80 1.33
CA MET A 1 -24.49 -23.82 2.27
C MET A 1 -25.52 -22.73 2.43
N THR A 2 -25.90 -22.38 3.65
CA THR A 2 -26.83 -21.27 3.89
C THR A 2 -26.10 -19.97 3.58
N ASP A 3 -26.72 -19.10 2.79
CA ASP A 3 -26.16 -17.80 2.46
C ASP A 3 -26.11 -16.95 3.74
N LYS A 4 -24.92 -16.50 4.14
CA LYS A 4 -24.77 -15.67 5.35
C LYS A 4 -25.44 -14.31 5.13
N THR A 5 -26.07 -13.77 6.16
CA THR A 5 -26.60 -12.40 6.16
C THR A 5 -25.60 -11.47 6.84
N ILE A 6 -25.11 -10.48 6.10
CA ILE A 6 -24.23 -9.43 6.61
C ILE A 6 -25.03 -8.13 6.67
N VAL A 7 -24.94 -7.42 7.79
CA VAL A 7 -25.52 -6.08 7.93
C VAL A 7 -24.45 -5.01 8.12
N THR A 8 -24.70 -3.84 7.55
CA THR A 8 -24.00 -2.58 7.85
C THR A 8 -24.98 -1.42 7.79
N HIS A 9 -24.56 -0.20 8.10
CA HIS A 9 -25.44 0.95 8.09
C HIS A 9 -25.86 1.40 6.68
N ASN A 10 -27.05 2.01 6.60
CA ASN A 10 -27.60 2.61 5.38
C ASN A 10 -27.23 4.09 5.22
N GLY A 11 -27.53 4.67 4.06
CA GLY A 11 -27.25 6.09 3.76
C GLY A 11 -25.80 6.32 3.36
N ASN A 12 -25.22 7.43 3.80
CA ASN A 12 -23.79 7.69 3.60
C ASN A 12 -22.96 6.53 4.14
N PHE A 13 -21.86 6.22 3.46
CA PHE A 13 -20.90 5.18 3.80
C PHE A 13 -19.46 5.71 3.82
N HIS A 14 -18.58 4.95 4.46
CA HIS A 14 -17.19 5.29 4.70
C HIS A 14 -16.26 4.20 4.13
N ALA A 15 -14.95 4.39 4.28
CA ALA A 15 -14.04 3.32 3.90
C ALA A 15 -14.12 2.12 4.86
N ASP A 16 -14.52 2.33 6.11
CA ASP A 16 -14.60 1.29 7.13
C ASP A 16 -15.58 0.17 6.72
N ASP A 17 -16.85 0.51 6.52
CA ASP A 17 -17.90 -0.42 6.12
C ASP A 17 -17.69 -0.96 4.69
N VAL A 18 -17.21 -0.13 3.77
CA VAL A 18 -16.93 -0.57 2.38
C VAL A 18 -15.82 -1.62 2.32
N PHE A 19 -14.67 -1.40 2.99
CA PHE A 19 -13.57 -2.37 2.98
C PHE A 19 -13.89 -3.63 3.78
N SER A 20 -14.69 -3.51 4.83
CA SER A 20 -15.22 -4.65 5.58
C SER A 20 -16.05 -5.58 4.69
N VAL A 21 -16.98 -5.04 3.90
CA VAL A 21 -17.78 -5.84 2.95
C VAL A 21 -16.90 -6.38 1.81
N ALA A 22 -15.94 -5.60 1.31
CA ALA A 22 -15.00 -6.04 0.28
C ALA A 22 -14.15 -7.25 0.71
N LEU A 23 -13.75 -7.30 1.99
CA LEU A 23 -13.07 -8.44 2.59
C LEU A 23 -13.96 -9.69 2.57
N PHE A 24 -15.21 -9.58 3.05
CA PHE A 24 -16.11 -10.73 3.08
C PHE A 24 -16.47 -11.24 1.68
N ARG A 25 -16.50 -10.36 0.67
CA ARG A 25 -16.65 -10.77 -0.73
C ARG A 25 -15.51 -11.62 -1.26
N SER A 26 -14.33 -11.53 -0.64
CA SER A 26 -13.18 -12.35 -1.00
C SER A 26 -13.13 -13.67 -0.21
N LEU A 27 -13.71 -13.71 0.99
CA LEU A 27 -13.74 -14.91 1.85
C LEU A 27 -14.95 -15.81 1.62
N LEU A 28 -16.11 -15.22 1.34
CA LEU A 28 -17.37 -15.95 1.22
C LEU A 28 -17.73 -16.15 -0.26
N PRO A 29 -18.17 -17.35 -0.67
CA PRO A 29 -18.59 -17.58 -2.06
C PRO A 29 -19.85 -16.79 -2.44
N SER A 30 -20.72 -16.54 -1.45
CA SER A 30 -21.90 -15.67 -1.55
C SER A 30 -22.32 -15.21 -0.15
N PHE A 31 -23.01 -14.09 -0.09
CA PHE A 31 -23.73 -13.61 1.10
C PHE A 31 -24.83 -12.64 0.69
N THR A 32 -25.81 -12.47 1.57
CA THR A 32 -26.85 -11.43 1.46
C THR A 32 -26.42 -10.22 2.27
N LEU A 33 -26.26 -9.08 1.60
CA LEU A 33 -25.97 -7.80 2.25
C LEU A 33 -27.27 -7.03 2.53
N ILE A 34 -27.46 -6.57 3.75
CA ILE A 34 -28.57 -5.68 4.13
C ILE A 34 -27.99 -4.41 4.76
N ARG A 35 -28.23 -3.26 4.15
CA ARG A 35 -27.86 -1.96 4.71
C ARG A 35 -29.01 -1.40 5.55
N THR A 36 -28.84 -1.35 6.87
CA THR A 36 -29.90 -1.00 7.82
C THR A 36 -29.36 -0.48 9.15
N ARG A 37 -30.22 0.22 9.89
CA ARG A 37 -30.03 0.52 11.33
C ARG A 37 -31.15 -0.07 12.20
N ASP A 38 -31.96 -0.96 11.63
CA ASP A 38 -33.03 -1.64 12.35
C ASP A 38 -32.43 -2.66 13.33
N PRO A 39 -32.63 -2.48 14.66
CA PRO A 39 -32.06 -3.37 15.67
C PRO A 39 -32.53 -4.82 15.55
N GLU A 40 -33.75 -5.07 15.05
CA GLU A 40 -34.23 -6.44 14.87
C GLU A 40 -33.52 -7.17 13.74
N LEU A 41 -33.23 -6.47 12.63
CA LEU A 41 -32.47 -7.03 11.52
C LEU A 41 -31.01 -7.25 11.92
N ILE A 42 -30.43 -6.30 12.67
CA ILE A 42 -29.07 -6.43 13.19
C ILE A 42 -28.94 -7.63 14.12
N ALA A 43 -29.87 -7.81 15.06
CA ALA A 43 -29.85 -8.93 15.99
C ALA A 43 -29.96 -10.30 15.30
N LYS A 44 -30.66 -10.38 14.15
CA LYS A 44 -30.89 -11.60 13.37
C LYS A 44 -29.76 -11.92 12.38
N ALA A 45 -28.90 -10.95 12.06
CA ALA A 45 -27.84 -11.12 11.07
C ALA A 45 -26.77 -12.13 11.54
N ASP A 46 -26.08 -12.78 10.60
CA ASP A 46 -24.92 -13.61 10.93
C ASP A 46 -23.74 -12.71 11.32
N ILE A 47 -23.51 -11.63 10.57
CA ILE A 47 -22.40 -10.69 10.78
C ILE A 47 -22.94 -9.26 10.83
N ALA A 48 -22.52 -8.47 11.82
CA ALA A 48 -22.83 -7.04 11.90
C ALA A 48 -21.55 -6.20 11.84
N ILE A 49 -21.54 -5.21 10.95
CA ILE A 49 -20.41 -4.33 10.64
C ILE A 49 -20.86 -2.89 10.90
N ASP A 50 -20.14 -2.16 11.74
CA ASP A 50 -20.39 -0.74 12.02
C ASP A 50 -21.83 -0.39 12.46
N VAL A 51 -22.52 -1.37 13.05
CA VAL A 51 -23.86 -1.24 13.60
C VAL A 51 -24.07 -2.20 14.78
N GLY A 52 -24.91 -1.79 15.72
CA GLY A 52 -25.35 -2.61 16.85
C GLY A 52 -24.77 -2.21 18.20
N LEU A 53 -23.78 -1.31 18.24
CA LEU A 53 -23.10 -0.83 19.44
C LEU A 53 -22.51 -1.98 20.27
N GLU A 54 -21.94 -2.98 19.59
CA GLU A 54 -21.37 -4.18 20.19
C GLU A 54 -20.13 -4.64 19.40
N TYR A 55 -19.03 -4.85 20.13
CA TYR A 55 -17.89 -5.62 19.65
C TYR A 55 -17.86 -6.97 20.37
N ASP A 56 -18.10 -8.05 19.61
CA ASP A 56 -17.98 -9.43 20.05
C ASP A 56 -17.48 -10.28 18.86
N PRO A 57 -16.18 -10.59 18.80
CA PRO A 57 -15.61 -11.34 17.68
C PRO A 57 -16.10 -12.79 17.65
N GLU A 58 -16.55 -13.39 18.74
CA GLU A 58 -17.08 -14.77 18.74
C GLU A 58 -18.48 -14.82 18.12
N ARG A 59 -19.22 -13.71 18.17
CA ARG A 59 -20.57 -13.57 17.62
C ARG A 59 -20.62 -12.77 16.31
N ASP A 60 -19.46 -12.46 15.72
CA ASP A 60 -19.36 -11.66 14.49
C ASP A 60 -20.08 -10.31 14.60
N ARG A 61 -19.80 -9.59 15.69
CA ARG A 61 -20.25 -8.21 15.91
C ARG A 61 -19.03 -7.31 15.93
N PHE A 62 -18.95 -6.42 14.95
CA PHE A 62 -17.80 -5.56 14.69
C PHE A 62 -18.28 -4.11 14.60
N ASP A 63 -18.64 -3.53 15.74
CA ASP A 63 -18.91 -2.09 15.87
C ASP A 63 -17.86 -1.47 16.82
N HIS A 64 -17.59 -0.19 16.63
CA HIS A 64 -16.65 0.60 17.44
C HIS A 64 -17.31 1.82 18.11
N HIS A 65 -18.58 2.10 17.81
CA HIS A 65 -19.34 3.25 18.30
C HIS A 65 -19.82 3.13 19.76
N GLN A 66 -19.74 1.94 20.36
CA GLN A 66 -20.15 1.71 21.75
C GLN A 66 -19.35 2.55 22.74
N ARG A 67 -19.94 2.77 23.92
CA ARG A 67 -19.26 3.43 25.02
C ARG A 67 -18.02 2.63 25.43
N GLY A 68 -16.85 3.26 25.32
CA GLY A 68 -15.56 2.62 25.60
C GLY A 68 -14.83 2.12 24.36
N GLY A 69 -15.43 2.23 23.17
CA GLY A 69 -14.83 1.81 21.89
C GLY A 69 -14.67 0.30 21.76
N ALA A 70 -13.82 -0.12 20.82
CA ALA A 70 -13.47 -1.53 20.57
C ALA A 70 -11.99 -1.83 20.86
N GLY A 71 -11.31 -0.97 21.62
CA GLY A 71 -9.88 -1.04 21.88
C GLY A 71 -9.04 -0.34 20.81
N GLU A 72 -7.73 -0.45 20.97
CA GLU A 72 -6.73 0.22 20.13
C GLU A 72 -5.49 -0.66 19.93
N ARG A 73 -4.74 -0.35 18.88
CA ARG A 73 -3.45 -0.95 18.54
C ARG A 73 -2.37 -0.51 19.52
N GLU A 74 -1.23 -1.21 19.57
CA GLU A 74 -0.10 -0.84 20.44
C GLU A 74 0.44 0.59 20.17
N ASN A 75 0.26 1.09 18.95
CA ASN A 75 0.65 2.44 18.57
C ASN A 75 -0.43 3.51 18.89
N GLY A 76 -1.50 3.13 19.58
CA GLY A 76 -2.58 4.04 20.01
C GLY A 76 -3.66 4.31 18.97
N ILE A 77 -3.56 3.76 17.76
CA ILE A 77 -4.61 3.90 16.74
C ILE A 77 -5.83 3.05 17.18
N PRO A 78 -7.01 3.65 17.40
CA PRO A 78 -8.23 2.91 17.72
C PRO A 78 -8.67 2.04 16.56
N TYR A 79 -9.33 0.92 16.85
CA TYR A 79 -9.92 0.07 15.81
C TYR A 79 -11.29 0.60 15.35
N SER A 80 -11.48 0.74 14.04
CA SER A 80 -12.81 0.77 13.42
C SER A 80 -13.24 -0.65 13.02
N SER A 81 -14.42 -0.82 12.44
CA SER A 81 -14.99 -2.15 12.14
C SER A 81 -14.08 -2.98 11.22
N PHE A 82 -13.47 -2.35 10.22
CA PHE A 82 -12.55 -2.99 9.29
C PHE A 82 -11.32 -3.54 9.99
N GLY A 83 -10.72 -2.76 10.91
CA GLY A 83 -9.65 -3.22 11.77
C GLY A 83 -10.03 -4.43 12.63
N LEU A 84 -11.19 -4.40 13.26
CA LEU A 84 -11.69 -5.52 14.09
C LEU A 84 -11.92 -6.79 13.25
N ILE A 85 -12.48 -6.63 12.05
CA ILE A 85 -12.68 -7.73 11.10
C ILE A 85 -11.32 -8.25 10.61
N TRP A 86 -10.36 -7.36 10.35
CA TRP A 86 -9.03 -7.73 9.91
C TRP A 86 -8.28 -8.55 10.97
N GLN A 87 -8.42 -8.21 12.26
CA GLN A 87 -7.84 -9.00 13.35
C GLN A 87 -8.33 -10.46 13.32
N LYS A 88 -9.61 -10.68 13.02
CA LYS A 88 -10.19 -12.03 12.99
C LYS A 88 -9.94 -12.77 11.67
N TYR A 89 -10.10 -12.08 10.54
CA TYR A 89 -10.19 -12.70 9.22
C TYR A 89 -9.05 -12.34 8.25
N GLY A 90 -8.24 -11.32 8.57
CA GLY A 90 -7.16 -10.85 7.70
C GLY A 90 -6.09 -11.92 7.43
N LEU A 91 -5.77 -12.74 8.42
CA LEU A 91 -4.83 -13.85 8.26
C LEU A 91 -5.35 -14.92 7.30
N GLU A 92 -6.63 -15.27 7.38
CA GLU A 92 -7.27 -16.22 6.46
C GLU A 92 -7.26 -15.68 5.03
N LEU A 93 -7.60 -14.40 4.86
CA LEU A 93 -7.56 -13.72 3.57
C LEU A 93 -6.15 -13.70 2.96
N CYS A 94 -5.12 -13.65 3.81
CA CYS A 94 -3.72 -13.74 3.42
C CYS A 94 -3.21 -15.19 3.33
N HIS A 95 -4.09 -16.19 3.27
CA HIS A 95 -3.77 -17.62 3.19
C HIS A 95 -2.85 -18.12 4.31
N GLY A 96 -3.01 -17.59 5.52
CA GLY A 96 -2.21 -17.96 6.69
C GLY A 96 -0.83 -17.32 6.76
N ASN A 97 -0.50 -16.37 5.88
CA ASN A 97 0.79 -15.68 5.89
C ASN A 97 0.75 -14.41 6.77
N GLN A 98 1.33 -14.50 7.97
CA GLN A 98 1.35 -13.40 8.93
C GLN A 98 2.09 -12.16 8.42
N GLU A 99 3.25 -12.31 7.77
CA GLU A 99 4.04 -11.16 7.28
C GLU A 99 3.28 -10.38 6.18
N VAL A 100 2.44 -11.07 5.40
CA VAL A 100 1.52 -10.42 4.44
C VAL A 100 0.42 -9.68 5.18
N ALA A 101 -0.23 -10.34 6.15
CA ALA A 101 -1.33 -9.75 6.92
C ALA A 101 -0.88 -8.49 7.66
N ASP A 102 0.29 -8.51 8.30
CA ASP A 102 0.89 -7.36 8.99
C ASP A 102 1.24 -6.24 8.01
N GLY A 103 1.75 -6.59 6.82
CA GLY A 103 2.08 -5.61 5.78
C GLY A 103 0.85 -4.90 5.22
N VAL A 104 -0.27 -5.61 5.06
CA VAL A 104 -1.55 -5.03 4.62
C VAL A 104 -2.19 -4.24 5.76
N ASP A 105 -2.11 -4.75 6.99
CA ASP A 105 -2.62 -4.06 8.16
C ASP A 105 -1.99 -2.67 8.31
N ALA A 106 -0.66 -2.60 8.35
CA ALA A 106 0.08 -1.35 8.49
C ALA A 106 -0.09 -0.40 7.28
N GLY A 107 -0.27 -0.95 6.08
CA GLY A 107 -0.31 -0.17 4.84
C GLY A 107 -1.70 0.30 4.41
N LEU A 108 -2.77 -0.35 4.89
CA LEU A 108 -4.14 -0.10 4.46
C LEU A 108 -5.10 -0.02 5.65
N VAL A 109 -5.19 -1.09 6.44
CA VAL A 109 -6.23 -1.26 7.47
C VAL A 109 -6.09 -0.21 8.56
N SER A 110 -4.92 -0.12 9.20
CA SER A 110 -4.68 0.84 10.27
C SER A 110 -4.81 2.29 9.81
N THR A 111 -4.59 2.56 8.52
CA THR A 111 -4.76 3.91 7.95
C THR A 111 -6.24 4.26 7.81
N ILE A 112 -7.07 3.30 7.40
CA ILE A 112 -8.53 3.46 7.36
C ILE A 112 -9.06 3.64 8.78
N ASP A 113 -8.65 2.76 9.72
CA ASP A 113 -9.06 2.83 11.12
C ASP A 113 -8.76 4.20 11.73
N ALA A 114 -7.53 4.73 11.51
CA ALA A 114 -7.13 6.02 12.05
C ALA A 114 -7.98 7.18 11.50
N ILE A 115 -8.33 7.15 10.20
CA ILE A 115 -9.17 8.19 9.60
C ILE A 115 -10.60 8.11 10.15
N ASP A 116 -11.14 6.90 10.20
CA ASP A 116 -12.53 6.65 10.61
C ASP A 116 -12.75 7.00 12.10
N CYS A 117 -11.79 6.64 12.95
CA CYS A 117 -11.80 6.98 14.38
C CYS A 117 -11.37 8.43 14.67
N GLY A 118 -11.09 9.25 13.66
CA GLY A 118 -10.66 10.64 13.84
C GLY A 118 -9.28 10.79 14.51
N HIS A 119 -8.43 9.76 14.45
CA HIS A 119 -7.09 9.70 15.04
C HIS A 119 -5.99 10.23 14.09
N VAL A 120 -6.34 11.09 13.14
CA VAL A 120 -5.37 11.70 12.22
C VAL A 120 -4.83 13.01 12.78
N GLU A 121 -3.51 13.16 12.78
CA GLU A 121 -2.86 14.40 13.22
C GLU A 121 -2.81 15.44 12.09
N GLY A 122 -2.98 16.71 12.47
CA GLY A 122 -2.81 17.86 11.58
C GLY A 122 -3.92 18.01 10.54
N VAL A 123 -3.65 18.84 9.52
CA VAL A 123 -4.57 19.09 8.41
C VAL A 123 -4.27 18.04 7.33
N GLN A 124 -5.27 17.22 6.97
CA GLN A 124 -5.12 16.31 5.83
C GLN A 124 -4.73 17.10 4.57
N GLN A 125 -3.60 16.73 3.96
CA GLN A 125 -3.12 17.30 2.71
C GLN A 125 -3.44 16.32 1.57
N GLY A 126 -4.11 16.79 0.52
CA GLY A 126 -4.46 15.98 -0.65
C GLY A 126 -5.68 15.07 -0.44
N ILE A 127 -5.85 14.09 -1.33
CA ILE A 127 -6.97 13.14 -1.32
C ILE A 127 -6.50 11.81 -0.71
N SER A 128 -7.13 11.40 0.39
CA SER A 128 -6.91 10.08 1.00
C SER A 128 -7.75 9.01 0.32
N LEU A 129 -7.40 7.73 0.54
CA LEU A 129 -8.23 6.61 0.06
C LEU A 129 -9.65 6.66 0.66
N SER A 130 -9.78 6.99 1.94
CA SER A 130 -11.08 7.14 2.59
C SER A 130 -11.90 8.28 2.00
N HIS A 131 -11.26 9.40 1.64
CA HIS A 131 -11.92 10.46 0.89
C HIS A 131 -12.36 9.97 -0.50
N ALA A 132 -11.51 9.25 -1.23
CA ALA A 132 -11.87 8.70 -2.54
C ALA A 132 -13.06 7.73 -2.47
N ILE A 133 -13.18 6.90 -1.43
CA ILE A 133 -14.38 6.09 -1.17
C ILE A 133 -15.58 6.99 -0.86
N GLY A 134 -15.40 7.98 0.01
CA GLY A 134 -16.44 8.94 0.34
C GLY A 134 -17.03 9.66 -0.87
N MET A 135 -16.24 9.88 -1.93
CA MET A 135 -16.66 10.51 -3.19
C MET A 135 -17.64 9.65 -4.02
N PHE A 136 -17.84 8.37 -3.70
CA PHE A 136 -18.91 7.57 -4.31
C PHE A 136 -20.29 7.90 -3.72
N ASN A 137 -20.36 8.49 -2.52
CA ASN A 137 -21.66 8.87 -1.95
C ASN A 137 -22.35 9.91 -2.84
N PRO A 138 -23.65 9.73 -3.16
CA PRO A 138 -24.44 10.75 -3.83
C PRO A 138 -24.35 12.11 -3.12
N THR A 139 -24.12 13.16 -3.88
CA THR A 139 -24.17 14.53 -3.40
C THR A 139 -25.62 14.94 -3.12
N TRP A 140 -25.79 16.07 -2.43
CA TRP A 140 -27.12 16.63 -2.13
C TRP A 140 -27.94 17.02 -3.38
N GLN A 141 -27.32 17.07 -4.56
CA GLN A 141 -27.97 17.40 -5.84
C GLN A 141 -28.33 16.16 -6.67
N GLU A 142 -27.96 14.96 -6.21
CA GLU A 142 -28.17 13.71 -6.94
C GLU A 142 -29.31 12.91 -6.32
N GLU A 143 -29.82 11.93 -7.07
CA GLU A 143 -30.75 10.97 -6.51
C GLU A 143 -30.04 10.14 -5.41
N PRO A 144 -30.68 9.91 -4.25
CA PRO A 144 -30.05 9.26 -3.10
C PRO A 144 -29.96 7.73 -3.25
N ARG A 145 -29.36 7.26 -4.36
CA ARG A 145 -29.12 5.84 -4.66
C ARG A 145 -27.88 5.33 -3.94
N PHE A 146 -27.91 5.41 -2.61
CA PHE A 146 -26.77 5.07 -1.75
C PHE A 146 -26.32 3.62 -1.87
N ASP A 147 -27.24 2.68 -2.09
CA ASP A 147 -26.92 1.25 -2.14
C ASP A 147 -26.24 0.86 -3.45
N ASP A 148 -26.65 1.45 -4.58
CA ASP A 148 -25.97 1.28 -5.86
C ASP A 148 -24.54 1.82 -5.77
N ALA A 149 -24.39 3.04 -5.27
CA ALA A 149 -23.10 3.68 -5.05
C ALA A 149 -22.19 2.91 -4.07
N PHE A 150 -22.76 2.34 -3.02
CA PHE A 150 -22.03 1.50 -2.07
C PHE A 150 -21.47 0.26 -2.76
N ASN A 151 -22.26 -0.42 -3.60
CA ASN A 151 -21.79 -1.59 -4.33
C ASN A 151 -20.64 -1.25 -5.29
N GLU A 152 -20.69 -0.10 -5.97
CA GLU A 152 -19.58 0.39 -6.80
C GLU A 152 -18.32 0.67 -5.98
N ALA A 153 -18.47 1.28 -4.80
CA ALA A 153 -17.36 1.52 -3.88
C ALA A 153 -16.75 0.21 -3.37
N VAL A 154 -17.57 -0.81 -3.07
CA VAL A 154 -17.14 -2.15 -2.66
C VAL A 154 -16.38 -2.85 -3.80
N ASP A 155 -16.84 -2.76 -5.04
CA ASP A 155 -16.12 -3.31 -6.21
C ASP A 155 -14.71 -2.70 -6.33
N PHE A 156 -14.63 -1.38 -6.20
CA PHE A 156 -13.35 -0.67 -6.20
C PHE A 156 -12.46 -1.09 -5.03
N ALA A 157 -13.00 -1.10 -3.80
CA ALA A 157 -12.28 -1.47 -2.60
C ALA A 157 -11.76 -2.92 -2.64
N ALA A 158 -12.56 -3.86 -3.16
CA ALA A 158 -12.13 -5.25 -3.33
C ALA A 158 -10.93 -5.37 -4.26
N ARG A 159 -10.90 -4.58 -5.35
CA ARG A 159 -9.76 -4.53 -6.26
C ARG A 159 -8.53 -3.95 -5.57
N VAL A 160 -8.69 -2.87 -4.81
CA VAL A 160 -7.60 -2.23 -4.05
C VAL A 160 -7.04 -3.20 -3.00
N LEU A 161 -7.89 -3.84 -2.20
CA LEU A 161 -7.50 -4.82 -1.18
C LEU A 161 -6.69 -5.98 -1.78
N THR A 162 -7.16 -6.55 -2.89
CA THR A 162 -6.44 -7.59 -3.63
C THR A 162 -5.04 -7.12 -4.06
N ARG A 163 -4.90 -5.86 -4.48
CA ARG A 163 -3.60 -5.29 -4.87
C ARG A 163 -2.67 -5.03 -3.69
N PHE A 164 -3.19 -4.62 -2.53
CA PHE A 164 -2.40 -4.52 -1.30
C PHE A 164 -1.84 -5.89 -0.87
N ILE A 165 -2.68 -6.92 -0.86
CA ILE A 165 -2.25 -8.31 -0.57
C ILE A 165 -1.19 -8.78 -1.57
N ALA A 166 -1.41 -8.55 -2.87
CA ALA A 166 -0.45 -8.92 -3.91
C ALA A 166 0.88 -8.16 -3.78
N ALA A 167 0.84 -6.87 -3.43
CA ALA A 167 2.04 -6.06 -3.22
C ALA A 167 2.82 -6.51 -1.98
N ALA A 168 2.14 -6.82 -0.87
CA ALA A 168 2.76 -7.37 0.33
C ALA A 168 3.44 -8.72 0.04
N ASN A 169 2.74 -9.64 -0.63
CA ASN A 169 3.32 -10.91 -1.09
C ASN A 169 4.55 -10.72 -1.98
N GLY A 170 4.45 -9.84 -2.99
CA GLY A 170 5.58 -9.54 -3.88
C GLY A 170 6.77 -8.92 -3.15
N GLY A 171 6.53 -8.10 -2.13
CA GLY A 171 7.58 -7.53 -1.29
C GLY A 171 8.29 -8.56 -0.41
N ILE A 172 7.57 -9.59 0.05
CA ILE A 172 8.15 -10.67 0.86
C ILE A 172 8.98 -11.61 -0.01
N SER A 173 8.45 -12.02 -1.17
CA SER A 173 9.21 -12.87 -2.10
C SER A 173 10.48 -12.16 -2.63
N ALA A 174 10.42 -10.84 -2.77
CA ALA A 174 11.55 -9.98 -3.09
C ALA A 174 12.64 -9.91 -2.01
N LYS A 175 12.27 -10.06 -0.73
CA LYS A 175 13.16 -9.82 0.41
C LYS A 175 14.42 -10.67 0.35
N ALA A 176 14.29 -11.97 0.08
CA ALA A 176 15.44 -12.88 0.01
C ALA A 176 16.38 -12.55 -1.16
N ILE A 177 15.81 -12.18 -2.32
CA ILE A 177 16.59 -11.78 -3.51
C ILE A 177 17.42 -10.53 -3.20
N VAL A 178 16.78 -9.51 -2.61
CA VAL A 178 17.42 -8.23 -2.30
C VAL A 178 18.43 -8.38 -1.17
N ALA A 179 18.12 -9.15 -0.12
CA ALA A 179 19.05 -9.42 0.98
C ALA A 179 20.32 -10.11 0.48
N LYS A 180 20.18 -11.11 -0.40
CA LYS A 180 21.30 -11.79 -1.03
C LYS A 180 22.12 -10.83 -1.90
N ALA A 181 21.47 -9.96 -2.68
CA ALA A 181 22.16 -8.95 -3.48
C ALA A 181 22.96 -7.96 -2.63
N ILE A 182 22.46 -7.62 -1.43
CA ILE A 182 23.18 -6.78 -0.47
C ILE A 182 24.42 -7.50 0.07
N GLU A 183 24.27 -8.76 0.51
CA GLU A 183 25.36 -9.57 1.05
C GLU A 183 26.48 -9.80 0.01
N GLN A 184 26.11 -9.96 -1.25
CA GLN A 184 27.02 -10.25 -2.36
C GLN A 184 27.55 -8.98 -3.05
N ALA A 185 27.17 -7.79 -2.60
CA ALA A 185 27.59 -6.54 -3.21
C ALA A 185 29.11 -6.38 -3.09
N ALA A 186 29.78 -6.21 -4.23
CA ALA A 186 31.23 -5.98 -4.27
C ALA A 186 31.61 -4.62 -3.65
N ASP A 187 30.75 -3.61 -3.81
CA ASP A 187 30.79 -2.35 -3.08
C ASP A 187 29.44 -2.21 -2.33
N PRO A 188 29.42 -2.13 -0.99
CA PRO A 188 28.18 -2.08 -0.22
C PRO A 188 27.31 -0.86 -0.53
N ARG A 189 27.86 0.16 -1.21
CA ARG A 189 27.13 1.35 -1.65
C ARG A 189 26.33 1.13 -2.93
N VAL A 190 26.58 0.05 -3.69
CA VAL A 190 25.93 -0.24 -4.97
C VAL A 190 25.36 -1.65 -4.98
N ILE A 191 24.03 -1.75 -4.97
CA ILE A 191 23.33 -3.04 -4.99
C ILE A 191 22.91 -3.37 -6.41
N ILE A 192 23.19 -4.59 -6.86
CA ILE A 192 22.84 -5.05 -8.22
C ILE A 192 21.74 -6.11 -8.13
N LEU A 193 20.65 -5.90 -8.86
CA LEU A 193 19.57 -6.86 -8.99
C LEU A 193 19.51 -7.33 -10.45
N GLU A 194 19.56 -8.64 -10.68
CA GLU A 194 19.53 -9.24 -12.02
C GLU A 194 18.15 -9.11 -12.71
N GLN A 195 17.13 -8.74 -11.95
CA GLN A 195 15.79 -8.41 -12.43
C GLN A 195 15.15 -7.34 -11.55
N TYR A 196 14.26 -6.53 -12.11
CA TYR A 196 13.50 -5.58 -11.29
C TYR A 196 12.74 -6.33 -10.18
N THR A 197 13.06 -5.95 -8.95
CA THR A 197 12.51 -6.53 -7.73
C THR A 197 12.20 -5.38 -6.77
N PRO A 198 11.02 -5.33 -6.11
CA PRO A 198 10.74 -4.33 -5.09
C PRO A 198 11.81 -4.31 -4.00
N TRP A 199 12.67 -3.30 -3.98
CA TRP A 199 13.91 -3.33 -3.19
C TRP A 199 13.97 -2.29 -2.07
N LYS A 200 13.24 -1.17 -2.19
CA LYS A 200 13.39 0.00 -1.31
C LYS A 200 13.32 -0.35 0.16
N ARG A 201 12.26 -1.03 0.61
CA ARG A 201 12.07 -1.43 2.01
C ARG A 201 13.23 -2.32 2.50
N THR A 202 13.60 -3.34 1.73
CA THR A 202 14.63 -4.30 2.12
C THR A 202 16.02 -3.67 2.17
N VAL A 203 16.42 -2.89 1.16
CA VAL A 203 17.69 -2.16 1.15
C VAL A 203 17.75 -1.18 2.32
N ARG A 204 16.66 -0.46 2.60
CA ARG A 204 16.60 0.47 3.73
C ARG A 204 16.75 -0.18 5.09
N ASN A 205 16.24 -1.40 5.26
CA ASN A 205 16.28 -2.12 6.52
C ASN A 205 17.59 -2.87 6.72
N LEU A 206 18.23 -3.34 5.64
CA LEU A 206 19.39 -4.23 5.71
C LEU A 206 20.72 -3.56 5.34
N SER A 207 20.70 -2.36 4.75
CA SER A 207 21.91 -1.66 4.34
C SER A 207 21.89 -0.18 4.76
N GLU A 208 22.87 0.18 5.60
CA GLU A 208 23.13 1.57 5.98
C GLU A 208 23.92 2.31 4.90
N GLU A 209 24.74 1.58 4.12
CA GLU A 209 25.70 2.14 3.16
C GLU A 209 25.16 2.29 1.74
N ALA A 210 24.15 1.51 1.35
CA ALA A 210 23.62 1.53 -0.02
C ALA A 210 23.18 2.94 -0.44
N LEU A 211 23.73 3.42 -1.55
CA LEU A 211 23.41 4.71 -2.17
C LEU A 211 22.67 4.53 -3.49
N TYR A 212 22.99 3.48 -4.24
CA TYR A 212 22.43 3.20 -5.56
C TYR A 212 22.00 1.75 -5.70
N VAL A 213 20.94 1.51 -6.45
CA VAL A 213 20.48 0.18 -6.86
C VAL A 213 20.38 0.12 -8.37
N LEU A 214 20.99 -0.91 -8.94
CA LEU A 214 20.99 -1.17 -10.38
C LEU A 214 20.11 -2.36 -10.71
N TYR A 215 19.32 -2.25 -11.76
CA TYR A 215 18.45 -3.31 -12.23
C TYR A 215 18.07 -3.12 -13.70
N PRO A 216 17.76 -4.20 -14.44
CA PRO A 216 17.20 -4.09 -15.77
C PRO A 216 15.72 -3.66 -15.71
N SER A 217 15.32 -2.84 -16.66
CA SER A 217 13.94 -2.54 -16.97
C SER A 217 13.25 -3.77 -17.56
N GLN A 218 11.92 -3.72 -17.71
CA GLN A 218 11.18 -4.79 -18.41
C GLN A 218 11.51 -4.86 -19.90
N THR A 219 12.07 -3.80 -20.49
CA THR A 219 12.50 -3.72 -21.89
C THR A 219 13.99 -4.05 -22.08
N GLY A 220 14.69 -4.39 -20.99
CA GLY A 220 16.07 -4.90 -21.01
C GLY A 220 17.15 -3.84 -20.75
N GLU A 221 16.86 -2.55 -20.90
CA GLU A 221 17.81 -1.49 -20.58
C GLU A 221 17.98 -1.34 -19.07
N TRP A 222 19.16 -0.88 -18.65
CA TRP A 222 19.48 -0.82 -17.23
C TRP A 222 19.16 0.53 -16.62
N ARG A 223 18.87 0.50 -15.32
CA ARG A 223 18.57 1.68 -14.51
C ARG A 223 19.52 1.72 -13.33
N ILE A 224 19.95 2.92 -13.00
CA ILE A 224 20.52 3.27 -11.70
C ILE A 224 19.49 4.12 -10.97
N GLN A 225 19.08 3.70 -9.78
CA GLN A 225 18.15 4.42 -8.93
C GLN A 225 18.76 4.70 -7.57
N THR A 226 18.52 5.90 -7.02
CA THR A 226 19.03 6.33 -5.72
C THR A 226 18.25 5.70 -4.57
N VAL A 227 18.93 5.41 -3.46
CA VAL A 227 18.29 4.97 -2.21
C VAL A 227 17.74 6.19 -1.46
N PRO A 228 16.43 6.25 -1.14
CA PRO A 228 15.85 7.39 -0.44
C PRO A 228 16.33 7.46 1.02
N VAL A 229 16.26 8.62 1.67
CA VAL A 229 16.63 8.80 3.09
C VAL A 229 15.64 8.12 4.05
N GLU A 230 14.39 7.93 3.63
CA GLU A 230 13.33 7.23 4.35
C GLU A 230 12.32 6.61 3.38
N HIS A 231 11.53 5.64 3.83
CA HIS A 231 10.50 5.03 2.98
C HIS A 231 9.41 6.06 2.63
N GLY A 232 9.14 6.25 1.34
CA GLY A 232 8.18 7.25 0.86
C GLY A 232 8.75 8.67 0.70
N SER A 233 9.99 8.93 1.13
CA SER A 233 10.65 10.21 0.90
C SER A 233 11.16 10.36 -0.54
N PHE A 234 11.14 11.59 -1.05
CA PHE A 234 11.78 11.98 -2.30
C PHE A 234 13.23 12.43 -2.13
N GLU A 235 13.68 12.63 -0.89
CA GLU A 235 15.07 12.95 -0.58
C GLU A 235 15.92 11.67 -0.66
N ASN A 236 17.09 11.78 -1.29
CA ASN A 236 17.99 10.66 -1.58
C ASN A 236 19.21 10.69 -0.67
N ARG A 237 19.69 9.53 -0.22
CA ARG A 237 20.95 9.42 0.54
C ARG A 237 22.11 10.07 -0.21
N LYS A 238 22.17 9.85 -1.52
CA LYS A 238 23.04 10.56 -2.45
C LYS A 238 22.33 10.73 -3.80
N PRO A 239 22.05 11.96 -4.26
CA PRO A 239 21.52 12.18 -5.60
C PRO A 239 22.55 11.78 -6.67
N LEU A 240 22.08 11.57 -7.90
CA LEU A 240 22.96 11.49 -9.07
C LEU A 240 23.67 12.83 -9.34
N PRO A 241 24.78 12.86 -10.09
CA PRO A 241 25.53 14.09 -10.35
C PRO A 241 24.66 15.23 -10.90
N ALA A 242 24.76 16.41 -10.30
CA ALA A 242 23.94 17.57 -10.68
C ALA A 242 24.07 17.95 -12.17
N ALA A 243 25.25 17.75 -12.76
CA ALA A 243 25.49 18.01 -14.17
C ALA A 243 24.67 17.12 -15.11
N TRP A 244 24.07 16.03 -14.63
CA TRP A 244 23.24 15.14 -15.43
C TRP A 244 21.76 15.54 -15.42
N ALA A 245 21.34 16.45 -14.52
CA ALA A 245 19.93 16.77 -14.31
C ALA A 245 19.21 17.11 -15.62
N GLY A 246 18.23 16.28 -15.99
CA GLY A 246 17.37 16.51 -17.16
C GLY A 246 18.02 16.21 -18.52
N LEU A 247 19.29 15.77 -18.54
CA LEU A 247 19.96 15.43 -19.79
C LEU A 247 19.45 14.09 -20.36
N SER A 248 19.42 14.00 -21.68
CA SER A 248 19.04 12.77 -22.40
C SER A 248 19.81 12.61 -23.71
N GLY A 249 19.90 11.37 -24.20
CA GLY A 249 20.56 11.02 -25.45
C GLY A 249 21.95 11.65 -25.60
N ALA A 250 22.22 12.26 -26.75
CA ALA A 250 23.53 12.81 -27.11
C ALA A 250 24.12 13.79 -26.08
N GLU A 251 23.29 14.57 -25.38
CA GLU A 251 23.76 15.53 -24.37
C GLU A 251 24.30 14.80 -23.13
N LEU A 252 23.57 13.79 -22.64
CA LEU A 252 24.03 12.97 -21.53
C LEU A 252 25.23 12.11 -21.92
N GLN A 253 25.24 11.55 -23.13
CA GLN A 253 26.36 10.79 -23.66
C GLN A 253 27.63 11.64 -23.71
N LYS A 254 27.53 12.87 -24.21
CA LYS A 254 28.66 13.82 -24.23
C LYS A 254 29.13 14.19 -22.81
N MET A 255 28.21 14.40 -21.88
CA MET A 255 28.55 14.72 -20.49
C MET A 255 29.21 13.53 -19.77
N THR A 256 28.75 12.31 -20.02
CA THR A 256 29.22 11.13 -19.31
C THR A 256 30.40 10.43 -19.99
N GLY A 257 30.58 10.64 -21.30
CA GLY A 257 31.46 9.82 -22.13
C GLY A 257 30.95 8.39 -22.34
N ILE A 258 29.65 8.15 -22.14
CA ILE A 258 29.02 6.83 -22.24
C ILE A 258 28.05 6.85 -23.43
N ASP A 259 28.39 6.13 -24.51
CA ASP A 259 27.70 6.20 -25.81
C ASP A 259 26.25 5.69 -25.79
N ASP A 260 25.90 4.81 -24.85
CA ASP A 260 24.56 4.23 -24.69
C ASP A 260 23.81 4.78 -23.48
N ALA A 261 24.28 5.89 -22.89
CA ALA A 261 23.52 6.61 -21.87
C ALA A 261 22.20 7.16 -22.47
N MET A 262 21.09 6.95 -21.77
CA MET A 262 19.75 7.24 -22.30
C MET A 262 19.18 8.53 -21.71
N PHE A 263 19.13 8.63 -20.38
CA PHE A 263 18.53 9.78 -19.69
C PHE A 263 18.98 9.85 -18.22
N CYS A 264 18.85 11.02 -17.63
CA CYS A 264 18.85 11.24 -16.19
C CYS A 264 17.68 12.16 -15.83
N HIS A 265 16.86 11.75 -14.86
CA HIS A 265 15.72 12.56 -14.44
C HIS A 265 16.20 13.88 -13.81
N ASN A 266 15.47 14.98 -14.02
CA ASN A 266 15.84 16.31 -13.48
C ASN A 266 15.97 16.33 -11.94
N GLY A 267 15.17 15.53 -11.26
CA GLY A 267 15.24 15.31 -9.81
C GLY A 267 16.37 14.38 -9.35
N LEU A 268 17.27 13.93 -10.24
CA LEU A 268 18.50 13.19 -9.94
C LEU A 268 18.33 11.88 -9.16
N PHE A 269 17.14 11.29 -9.15
CA PHE A 269 16.86 10.04 -8.43
C PHE A 269 16.97 8.79 -9.32
N ILE A 270 17.01 8.96 -10.64
CA ILE A 270 17.09 7.84 -11.58
C ILE A 270 17.75 8.27 -12.89
N ALA A 271 18.58 7.38 -13.42
CA ALA A 271 19.13 7.45 -14.76
C ALA A 271 19.17 6.06 -15.39
N GLY A 272 19.47 5.99 -16.68
CA GLY A 272 19.57 4.71 -17.38
C GLY A 272 20.52 4.72 -18.57
N ALA A 273 21.05 3.54 -18.87
CA ALA A 273 21.81 3.23 -20.08
C ALA A 273 21.30 1.92 -20.68
N VAL A 274 21.65 1.62 -21.93
CA VAL A 274 21.22 0.37 -22.58
C VAL A 274 21.84 -0.85 -21.88
N SER A 275 23.13 -0.79 -21.53
CA SER A 275 23.89 -1.90 -20.96
C SER A 275 24.08 -1.82 -19.45
N PHE A 276 24.33 -2.99 -18.84
CA PHE A 276 24.75 -3.11 -17.45
C PHE A 276 26.08 -2.40 -17.22
N GLU A 277 27.05 -2.63 -18.10
CA GLU A 277 28.41 -2.10 -17.99
C GLU A 277 28.40 -0.58 -17.95
N SER A 278 27.60 0.06 -18.81
CA SER A 278 27.45 1.51 -18.81
C SER A 278 26.73 2.03 -17.58
N THR A 279 25.71 1.32 -17.10
CA THR A 279 25.01 1.70 -15.86
C THR A 279 25.93 1.57 -14.64
N MET A 280 26.80 0.56 -14.60
CA MET A 280 27.85 0.43 -13.58
C MET A 280 28.88 1.56 -13.65
N LYS A 281 29.30 1.97 -14.87
CA LYS A 281 30.16 3.16 -15.03
C LYS A 281 29.47 4.41 -14.48
N MET A 282 28.18 4.60 -14.78
CA MET A 282 27.41 5.70 -14.21
C MET A 282 27.38 5.65 -12.68
N ALA A 283 27.21 4.46 -12.08
CA ALA A 283 27.25 4.29 -10.62
C ALA A 283 28.59 4.71 -10.03
N ASN A 284 29.71 4.28 -10.62
CA ASN A 284 31.05 4.65 -10.17
C ASN A 284 31.28 6.17 -10.28
N MET A 285 30.89 6.78 -11.40
CA MET A 285 30.96 8.24 -11.57
C MET A 285 30.12 8.98 -10.52
N ALA A 286 28.93 8.47 -10.21
CA ALA A 286 28.05 9.06 -9.19
C ALA A 286 28.63 8.90 -7.76
N LEU A 287 29.30 7.78 -7.46
CA LEU A 287 30.00 7.59 -6.19
C LEU A 287 31.14 8.60 -5.99
N GLU A 288 31.90 8.89 -7.05
CA GLU A 288 33.04 9.81 -7.04
C GLU A 288 32.64 11.28 -7.10
N ALA A 289 31.45 11.60 -7.63
CA ALA A 289 30.94 12.96 -7.68
C ALA A 289 30.74 13.53 -6.26
N ALA A 290 31.14 14.79 -6.06
CA ALA A 290 30.97 15.52 -4.82
C ALA A 290 29.50 15.82 -4.52
#